data_AF-A0A377W0E5-F1
#
_entry.id   AF-A0A377W0E5-F1
#
_cell.length_a   1.000
_cell.length_b   1.000
_cell.length_c   1.000
_cell.angle_alpha   90.00
_cell.angle_beta   90.00
_cell.angle_gamma   90.00
#
_symmetry.space_group_name_H-M   'P 1'
#
loop_
_entity.id
_entity.type
_entity.pdbx_description
1 polymer ?
#
loop_
_entity_poly.entity_id
_entity_poly.type
_entity_poly.pdbx_seq_one_letter_code
_entity_poly.pdbx_strand_id
1 'polypeptide(L)' 'MTQLARIAAWLTPQTIPGLDTLSLMGAQLVRPWPESALPVLNIDALEPLL' A
#
# COMPACT_ATOMS: atom_id res chain seq x y z
N MET A 1 -0.03 -1.20 -1.95
CA MET A 1 -1.44 -0.90 -2.34
C MET A 1 -1.69 0.52 -2.84
N THR A 2 -0.86 1.51 -2.51
CA THR A 2 -1.05 2.91 -2.93
C THR A 2 -1.15 3.11 -4.45
N GLN A 3 -0.48 2.28 -5.25
CA GLN A 3 -0.60 2.36 -6.72
C GLN A 3 -1.96 1.88 -7.24
N LEU A 4 -2.49 0.76 -6.76
CA LEU A 4 -3.83 0.29 -7.16
C LEU A 4 -4.92 1.28 -6.76
N ALA A 5 -4.81 1.90 -5.59
CA ALA A 5 -5.72 2.97 -5.18
C ALA A 5 -5.73 4.15 -6.15
N ARG A 6 -4.55 4.57 -6.63
CA ARG A 6 -4.44 5.62 -7.67
C ARG A 6 -5.05 5.19 -9.00
N ILE A 7 -4.85 3.94 -9.40
CA ILE A 7 -5.44 3.39 -10.63
C ILE A 7 -6.97 3.38 -10.53
N ALA A 8 -7.53 2.90 -9.41
CA ALA A 8 -8.97 2.89 -9.18
C ALA A 8 -9.57 4.30 -9.20
N ALA A 9 -8.91 5.26 -8.54
CA ALA A 9 -9.36 6.65 -8.55
C ALA A 9 -9.34 7.26 -9.97
N TRP A 10 -8.38 6.85 -10.82
CA TRP A 10 -8.28 7.34 -12.19
C TRP A 10 -9.31 6.69 -13.13
N LEU A 11 -9.38 5.35 -13.13
CA LEU A 11 -10.11 4.60 -14.15
C LEU A 11 -11.54 4.26 -13.74
N THR A 12 -11.82 4.15 -12.44
CA THR A 12 -13.13 3.76 -11.90
C THR A 12 -13.54 4.67 -10.73
N PRO A 13 -13.63 5.99 -10.92
CA PRO A 13 -13.88 6.95 -9.82
C PRO A 13 -15.21 6.75 -9.11
N GLN A 14 -16.18 6.08 -9.75
CA GLN A 14 -17.51 5.79 -9.21
C GLN A 14 -17.61 4.36 -8.63
N THR A 15 -16.49 3.65 -8.51
CA THR A 15 -16.47 2.28 -8.01
C THR A 15 -15.52 2.18 -6.83
N ILE A 16 -16.04 1.68 -5.70
CA ILE A 16 -15.22 1.42 -4.52
C ILE A 16 -14.26 0.26 -4.85
N PRO A 17 -12.94 0.43 -4.70
CA PRO A 17 -11.99 -0.60 -5.06
C PRO A 17 -11.87 -1.66 -3.95
N GLY A 18 -11.82 -2.94 -4.35
CA GLY A 18 -11.63 -4.06 -3.43
C GLY A 18 -10.18 -4.20 -2.96
N LEU A 19 -9.72 -3.29 -2.10
CA LEU A 19 -8.33 -3.22 -1.62
C LEU A 19 -8.18 -3.52 -0.12
N ASP A 20 -9.18 -4.08 0.55
CA ASP A 20 -9.16 -4.32 2.01
C ASP A 20 -8.39 -5.59 2.41
N THR A 21 -7.09 -5.65 2.06
CA THR A 21 -6.21 -6.78 2.39
C THR A 21 -5.02 -6.40 3.25
N LEU A 22 -4.82 -5.10 3.51
CA LEU A 22 -3.67 -4.61 4.27
C LEU A 22 -3.62 -5.15 5.70
N SER A 23 -4.79 -5.33 6.31
CA SER A 23 -4.94 -5.86 7.68
C SER A 23 -4.41 -7.29 7.85
N LEU A 24 -4.19 -8.02 6.75
CA LEU A 24 -3.64 -9.38 6.76
C LEU A 24 -2.10 -9.40 6.82
N MET A 25 -1.45 -8.24 6.71
CA MET A 25 0.01 -8.11 6.61
C MET A 25 0.64 -7.74 7.96
N GLY A 26 1.94 -8.02 8.13
CA GLY A 26 2.68 -7.65 9.34
C GLY A 26 3.32 -6.25 9.32
N ALA A 27 3.58 -5.69 8.15
CA ALA A 27 4.22 -4.39 7.98
C ALA A 27 3.90 -3.77 6.61
N GLN A 28 4.11 -2.46 6.50
CA GLN A 28 4.08 -1.69 5.26
C GLN A 28 5.51 -1.44 4.78
N LEU A 29 5.70 -1.29 3.46
CA LEU A 29 7.03 -1.05 2.88
C LEU A 29 7.05 0.27 2.12
N VAL A 30 8.01 1.14 2.43
CA VAL A 30 8.40 2.39 1.73
C VAL A 30 7.34 3.49 1.69
N ARG A 31 6.10 3.18 1.27
CA ARG A 31 5.00 4.13 1.17
C ARG A 31 3.83 3.69 2.05
N PRO A 32 3.49 4.46 3.10
CA PRO A 32 2.39 4.11 3.99
C PRO A 32 1.04 4.21 3.28
N TRP A 33 0.13 3.35 3.67
CA TRP A 33 -1.30 3.53 3.50
C TRP A 33 -1.81 4.49 4.57
N PRO A 34 -2.65 5.47 4.22
CA PRO A 34 -3.19 6.42 5.19
C PRO A 34 -3.86 5.71 6.37
N GLU A 35 -3.62 6.22 7.58
CA GLU A 35 -4.28 5.77 8.82
C GLU A 35 -4.04 4.30 9.21
N SER A 36 -3.16 3.57 8.51
CA SER A 36 -2.77 2.22 8.91
C SER A 36 -1.83 2.26 10.11
N ALA A 37 -2.14 1.47 11.14
CA ALA A 37 -1.32 1.32 12.34
C ALA A 37 -0.12 0.36 12.16
N LEU A 38 0.00 -0.29 11.00
CA LEU A 38 1.11 -1.21 10.75
C LEU A 38 2.43 -0.46 10.64
N PRO A 39 3.54 -1.01 11.17
CA PRO A 39 4.86 -0.39 11.08
C PRO A 39 5.29 -0.24 9.61
N VAL A 40 6.04 0.81 9.31
CA VAL A 40 6.56 1.08 7.95
C VAL A 40 8.05 0.79 7.91
N LEU A 41 8.46 -0.14 7.05
CA LEU A 41 9.87 -0.43 6.77
C LEU A 41 10.36 0.49 5.64
N ASN A 42 11.47 1.18 5.88
CA ASN A 42 12.13 2.00 4.87
C ASN A 42 12.93 1.14 3.88
N ILE A 43 13.34 1.75 2.77
CA ILE A 43 14.11 1.06 1.72
C ILE A 43 15.40 0.44 2.25
N ASP A 44 16.04 1.07 3.24
CA ASP A 44 17.28 0.59 3.85
C ASP A 44 17.11 -0.73 4.63
N ALA A 45 15.88 -1.12 4.96
CA ALA A 45 15.56 -2.38 5.62
C ALA A 45 15.30 -3.54 4.64
N LEU A 46 15.35 -3.28 3.33
CA LEU A 46 15.07 -4.26 2.28
C LEU A 46 16.38 -4.79 1.68
N GLU A 47 16.36 -6.03 1.19
CA GLU A 47 17.51 -6.62 0.49
C GLU A 47 17.74 -5.93 -0.88
N PRO A 48 18.91 -5.31 -1.11
CA PRO A 48 19.25 -4.76 -2.41
C PRO A 48 19.72 -5.87 -3.36
N LEU A 49 19.19 -5.90 -4.58
CA LEU A 49 19.52 -6.89 -5.61
C LEU A 49 20.34 -6.32 -6.78
N LEU A 50 20.53 -4.99 -6.84
CA LEU A 50 21.21 -4.25 -7.90
C LEU A 50 22.03 -3.09 -7.33
#